data_AF-A0A1Z7Z3U6-F1
#
_entry.id   AF-A0A1Z7Z3U6-F1
#
_cell.length_a   1.000
_cell.length_b   1.000
_cell.length_c   1.000
_cell.angle_alpha   90.00
_cell.angle_beta   90.00
_cell.angle_gamma   90.00
#
_symmetry.space_group_name_H-M   'P 1'
#
loop_
_entity.id
_entity.type
_entity.pdbx_description
1 polymer ?
#
loop_
_entity_poly.entity_id
_entity_poly.type
_entity_poly.pdbx_seq_one_letter_code
_entity_poly.pdbx_strand_id
1 'polypeptide(L)'
;MPNENVTRKQLTLISFYGSKTDELHQLINSCIQKIQKSPLGELFRPYDINQIHGTIIGMEKVIKAHTFYNHNIAAETKNNVTMDFSHFLTTVHQNFPMTIQFGGFHPSFKEFTSAGQLPNTRTFQIQWINKKVTLLGWPSISGGVTNQLSNIRTSFLENCNISHKYKNDNDLFMVLGEISHPNSVSISEKLQLTLDTEQLEKSIRDYLYKHPIITALDLNALSIAQYTNPTLPITHTINHPLNKPGLTADCIRTLYS
;
A
#
# COMPACT_ATOMS: atom_id res chain seq x y z
N MET A 1 21.18 -15.64 6.90
CA MET A 1 20.64 -16.77 6.12
C MET A 1 20.04 -16.19 4.85
N PRO A 2 20.37 -16.70 3.65
CA PRO A 2 19.75 -16.22 2.42
C PRO A 2 18.26 -16.55 2.46
N ASN A 3 17.40 -15.57 2.20
CA ASN A 3 15.94 -15.72 2.21
C ASN A 3 15.51 -16.75 1.16
N GLU A 4 15.05 -17.93 1.59
CA GLU A 4 14.43 -18.97 0.75
C GLU A 4 13.12 -18.53 0.04
N ASN A 5 12.71 -17.26 0.18
CA ASN A 5 11.43 -16.75 -0.29
C ASN A 5 11.42 -16.14 -1.70
N VAL A 6 12.55 -16.10 -2.43
CA VAL A 6 12.66 -15.26 -3.65
C VAL A 6 12.11 -15.91 -4.93
N THR A 7 11.69 -17.18 -4.93
CA THR A 7 11.21 -17.86 -6.16
C THR A 7 9.75 -18.29 -6.15
N ARG A 8 9.00 -18.02 -5.08
CA ARG A 8 7.60 -18.49 -4.97
C ARG A 8 6.62 -17.37 -5.25
N LYS A 9 5.64 -17.64 -6.13
CA LYS A 9 4.53 -16.74 -6.40
C LYS A 9 3.74 -16.47 -5.12
N GLN A 10 3.50 -15.21 -4.86
CA GLN A 10 2.66 -14.67 -3.80
C GLN A 10 1.55 -13.84 -4.43
N LEU A 11 0.45 -13.67 -3.67
CA LEU A 11 -0.66 -12.83 -4.09
C LEU A 11 -0.85 -11.66 -3.13
N THR A 12 -1.40 -10.58 -3.64
CA THR A 12 -1.94 -9.47 -2.84
C THR A 12 -3.13 -8.86 -3.55
N LEU A 13 -4.13 -8.41 -2.79
CA LEU A 13 -5.20 -7.57 -3.30
C LEU A 13 -4.75 -6.11 -3.25
N ILE A 14 -4.71 -5.46 -4.41
CA ILE A 14 -4.23 -4.10 -4.58
C ILE A 14 -5.22 -3.24 -5.35
N SER A 15 -5.03 -1.93 -5.23
CA SER A 15 -5.78 -0.89 -5.90
C SER A 15 -4.87 -0.01 -6.76
N PHE A 16 -5.42 0.57 -7.83
CA PHE A 16 -4.74 1.55 -8.70
C PHE A 16 -3.46 1.05 -9.39
N TYR A 17 -3.33 -0.28 -9.58
CA TYR A 17 -2.21 -0.87 -10.32
C TYR A 17 -2.42 -0.75 -11.82
N GLY A 18 -1.37 -0.39 -12.56
CA GLY A 18 -1.48 -0.02 -13.96
C GLY A 18 -1.94 1.44 -14.13
N SER A 19 -2.78 1.66 -15.14
CA SER A 19 -3.34 2.98 -15.47
C SER A 19 -4.11 3.58 -14.31
N LYS A 20 -3.97 4.89 -14.13
CA LYS A 20 -4.62 5.67 -13.07
C LYS A 20 -5.54 6.71 -13.69
N THR A 21 -6.44 7.27 -12.88
CA THR A 21 -7.13 8.50 -13.28
C THR A 21 -6.11 9.62 -13.43
N ASP A 22 -6.43 10.62 -14.25
CA ASP A 22 -5.52 11.73 -14.53
C ASP A 22 -5.15 12.49 -13.25
N GLU A 23 -6.10 12.65 -12.32
CA GLU A 23 -5.87 13.35 -11.05
C GLU A 23 -4.89 12.59 -10.14
N LEU A 24 -5.07 11.27 -9.99
CA LEU A 24 -4.17 10.45 -9.18
C LEU A 24 -2.78 10.38 -9.82
N HIS A 25 -2.74 10.26 -11.16
CA HIS A 25 -1.50 10.29 -11.94
C HIS A 25 -0.74 11.61 -11.71
N GLN A 26 -1.43 12.76 -11.82
CA GLN A 26 -0.84 14.07 -11.61
C GLN A 26 -0.37 14.30 -10.17
N LEU A 27 -1.15 13.86 -9.17
CA LEU A 27 -0.77 13.98 -7.76
C LEU A 27 0.53 13.22 -7.47
N ILE A 28 0.61 11.95 -7.89
CA ILE A 28 1.78 11.10 -7.69
C ILE A 28 3.01 11.71 -8.38
N ASN A 29 2.88 12.12 -9.65
CA ASN A 29 3.97 12.77 -10.38
C ASN A 29 4.42 14.06 -9.71
N SER A 30 3.51 14.86 -9.17
CA SER A 30 3.85 16.11 -8.48
C SER A 30 4.67 15.84 -7.21
N CYS A 31 4.33 14.79 -6.46
CA CYS A 31 5.13 14.34 -5.31
C CYS A 31 6.52 13.86 -5.74
N ILE A 32 6.60 13.00 -6.77
CA ILE A 32 7.88 12.48 -7.31
C ILE A 32 8.78 13.62 -7.79
N GLN A 33 8.24 14.56 -8.56
CA GLN A 33 8.99 15.71 -9.07
C GLN A 33 9.51 16.62 -7.95
N LYS A 34 8.75 16.80 -6.87
CA LYS A 34 9.20 17.56 -5.70
C LYS A 34 10.39 16.89 -5.02
N ILE A 35 10.38 15.56 -4.90
CA ILE A 35 11.51 14.80 -4.35
C ILE A 35 12.73 14.92 -5.27
N GLN A 36 12.56 14.71 -6.58
CA GLN A 36 13.65 14.77 -7.55
C GLN A 36 14.33 16.14 -7.65
N LYS A 37 13.59 17.22 -7.40
CA LYS A 37 14.12 18.60 -7.37
C LYS A 37 14.71 19.01 -6.01
N SER A 38 14.63 18.15 -5.00
CA SER A 38 15.16 18.41 -3.67
C SER A 38 16.61 17.93 -3.53
N PRO A 39 17.32 18.29 -2.44
CA PRO A 39 18.61 17.68 -2.12
C PRO A 39 18.60 16.15 -2.01
N LEU A 40 17.44 15.54 -1.76
CA LEU A 40 17.27 14.09 -1.68
C LEU A 40 17.04 13.43 -3.05
N GLY A 41 16.98 14.20 -4.13
CA GLY A 41 16.64 13.70 -5.46
C GLY A 41 17.58 12.62 -5.97
N GLU A 42 18.89 12.76 -5.72
CA GLU A 42 19.91 11.77 -6.13
C GLU A 42 19.83 10.46 -5.33
N LEU A 43 19.24 10.50 -4.13
CA LEU A 43 19.06 9.34 -3.26
C LEU A 43 17.74 8.61 -3.55
N PHE A 44 16.83 9.25 -4.30
CA PHE A 44 15.50 8.75 -4.56
C PHE A 44 15.41 8.08 -5.93
N ARG A 45 14.97 6.82 -5.92
CA ARG A 45 14.64 6.06 -7.12
C ARG A 45 13.12 5.89 -7.20
N PRO A 46 12.42 6.64 -8.06
CA PRO A 46 10.99 6.46 -8.24
C PRO A 46 10.68 5.08 -8.84
N TYR A 47 9.53 4.52 -8.48
CA TYR A 47 8.95 3.40 -9.21
C TYR A 47 8.32 3.87 -10.51
N ASP A 48 8.13 2.93 -11.44
CA ASP A 48 7.25 3.16 -12.59
C ASP A 48 5.87 3.55 -12.07
N ILE A 49 5.25 4.59 -12.65
CA ILE A 49 3.98 5.08 -12.14
C ILE A 49 2.87 4.03 -12.22
N ASN A 50 2.93 3.12 -13.19
CA ASN A 50 1.99 2.02 -13.32
C ASN A 50 2.20 0.95 -12.25
N GLN A 51 3.41 0.85 -11.68
CA GLN A 51 3.73 -0.07 -10.58
C GLN A 51 3.25 0.47 -9.22
N ILE A 52 3.12 1.78 -9.04
CA ILE A 52 2.65 2.38 -7.78
C ILE A 52 1.18 2.00 -7.55
N HIS A 53 0.87 1.44 -6.38
CA HIS A 53 -0.45 0.91 -6.04
C HIS A 53 -0.76 1.09 -4.55
N GLY A 54 -2.04 1.01 -4.18
CA GLY A 54 -2.49 0.95 -2.79
C GLY A 54 -2.74 -0.49 -2.37
N THR A 55 -2.08 -0.98 -1.32
CA THR A 55 -2.32 -2.35 -0.82
C THR A 55 -3.58 -2.42 0.03
N ILE A 56 -4.56 -3.22 -0.41
CA ILE A 56 -5.75 -3.53 0.38
C ILE A 56 -5.38 -4.55 1.45
N ILE A 57 -4.87 -5.71 1.03
CA ILE A 57 -4.45 -6.79 1.93
C ILE A 57 -3.40 -7.69 1.28
N GLY A 58 -2.37 -8.04 2.04
CA GLY A 58 -1.39 -9.07 1.67
C GLY A 58 -2.00 -10.46 1.79
N MET A 59 -1.83 -11.30 0.77
CA MET A 59 -2.33 -12.66 0.75
C MET A 59 -1.16 -13.66 0.73
N GLU A 60 -0.01 -13.29 1.27
CA GLU A 60 1.19 -14.12 1.20
C GLU A 60 0.95 -15.47 1.88
N LYS A 61 1.36 -16.55 1.19
CA LYS A 61 1.26 -17.91 1.69
C LYS A 61 2.56 -18.38 2.34
N VAL A 62 2.39 -19.24 3.35
CA VAL A 62 3.40 -20.20 3.80
C VAL A 62 2.91 -21.59 3.39
N ILE A 63 3.73 -22.33 2.63
CA ILE A 63 3.38 -23.69 2.21
C ILE A 63 3.89 -24.68 3.26
N LYS A 64 2.99 -25.48 3.83
CA LYS A 64 3.34 -26.73 4.55
C LYS A 64 2.38 -27.82 4.09
N ALA A 65 2.88 -29.02 3.80
CA ALA A 65 2.08 -30.17 3.37
C ALA A 65 1.01 -29.84 2.30
N HIS A 66 1.41 -29.17 1.22
CA HIS A 66 0.54 -28.77 0.09
C HIS A 66 -0.66 -27.85 0.44
N THR A 67 -0.70 -27.29 1.65
CA THR A 67 -1.75 -26.37 2.09
C THR A 67 -1.24 -24.93 2.13
N PHE A 68 -2.11 -23.98 1.77
CA PHE A 68 -1.78 -22.55 1.79
C PHE A 68 -2.23 -21.92 3.10
N TYR A 69 -1.27 -21.64 3.98
CA TYR A 69 -1.50 -20.93 5.22
C TYR A 69 -1.22 -19.44 5.05
N ASN A 70 -2.04 -18.57 5.63
CA ASN A 70 -1.78 -17.13 5.60
C ASN A 70 -0.50 -16.80 6.40
N HIS A 71 0.43 -16.07 5.77
CA HIS A 71 1.72 -15.73 6.38
C HIS A 71 1.57 -14.90 7.65
N ASN A 72 0.68 -13.91 7.66
CA ASN A 72 0.51 -12.99 8.79
C ASN A 72 -0.09 -13.73 10.01
N ILE A 73 -1.09 -14.61 9.80
CA ILE A 73 -1.65 -15.43 10.88
C ILE A 73 -0.59 -16.35 11.49
N ALA A 74 0.21 -17.01 10.63
CA ALA A 74 1.27 -17.91 11.08
C ALA A 74 2.37 -17.16 11.86
N ALA A 75 2.70 -15.93 11.47
CA ALA A 75 3.67 -15.09 12.16
C ALA A 75 3.18 -14.62 13.54
N GLU A 76 1.89 -14.31 13.67
CA GLU A 76 1.31 -13.79 14.91
C GLU A 76 1.00 -14.90 15.93
N THR A 77 0.30 -15.95 15.50
CA THR A 77 -0.29 -16.94 16.42
C THR A 77 0.51 -18.23 16.53
N LYS A 78 1.50 -18.44 15.65
CA LYS A 78 2.17 -19.73 15.38
C LYS A 78 1.24 -20.86 14.93
N ASN A 79 -0.05 -20.58 14.72
CA ASN A 79 -1.01 -21.53 14.17
C ASN A 79 -1.03 -21.45 12.64
N ASN A 80 -1.13 -22.60 12.00
CA ASN A 80 -1.27 -22.69 10.55
C ASN A 80 -2.78 -22.69 10.21
N VAL A 81 -3.34 -21.51 9.94
CA VAL A 81 -4.75 -21.39 9.49
C VAL A 81 -4.79 -21.35 7.96
N THR A 82 -5.54 -22.28 7.37
CA THR A 82 -5.67 -22.41 5.91
C THR A 82 -6.48 -21.24 5.35
N MET A 83 -5.96 -20.61 4.30
CA MET A 83 -6.71 -19.59 3.57
C MET A 83 -7.92 -20.22 2.85
N ASP A 84 -9.08 -19.58 3.00
CA ASP A 84 -10.31 -19.95 2.34
C ASP A 84 -10.71 -18.88 1.31
N PHE A 85 -10.74 -19.25 0.03
CA PHE A 85 -11.12 -18.34 -1.04
C PHE A 85 -12.60 -18.44 -1.44
N SER A 86 -13.38 -19.32 -0.80
CA SER A 86 -14.78 -19.60 -1.15
C SER A 86 -15.66 -18.35 -1.05
N HIS A 87 -15.38 -17.49 -0.07
CA HIS A 87 -16.09 -16.22 0.14
C HIS A 87 -15.32 -14.99 -0.36
N PHE A 88 -14.19 -15.14 -1.04
CA PHE A 88 -13.32 -14.02 -1.40
C PHE A 88 -14.04 -12.96 -2.23
N LEU A 89 -14.70 -13.35 -3.33
CA LEU A 89 -15.39 -12.41 -4.20
C LEU A 89 -16.61 -11.80 -3.53
N THR A 90 -17.37 -12.58 -2.77
CA THR A 90 -18.50 -12.05 -1.98
C THR A 90 -18.01 -11.00 -0.98
N THR A 91 -16.91 -11.26 -0.27
CA THR A 91 -16.28 -10.30 0.64
C THR A 91 -15.85 -9.04 -0.09
N VAL A 92 -15.26 -9.14 -1.30
CA VAL A 92 -14.95 -7.96 -2.12
C VAL A 92 -16.23 -7.19 -2.46
N HIS A 93 -17.23 -7.83 -3.06
CA HIS A 93 -18.44 -7.16 -3.54
C HIS A 93 -19.27 -6.49 -2.42
N GLN A 94 -19.24 -7.04 -1.20
CA GLN A 94 -19.94 -6.44 -0.05
C GLN A 94 -19.25 -5.18 0.49
N ASN A 95 -17.96 -5.02 0.21
CA ASN A 95 -17.12 -4.02 0.86
C ASN A 95 -16.71 -2.85 -0.05
N PHE A 96 -16.89 -3.00 -1.36
CA PHE A 96 -16.58 -1.98 -2.38
C PHE A 96 -17.86 -1.61 -3.16
N PRO A 97 -18.00 -0.36 -3.64
CA PRO A 97 -16.97 0.69 -3.70
C PRO A 97 -16.75 1.43 -2.38
N MET A 98 -15.58 2.05 -2.25
CA MET A 98 -15.30 3.06 -1.23
C MET A 98 -14.63 4.28 -1.84
N THR A 99 -14.67 5.40 -1.14
CA THR A 99 -14.00 6.63 -1.56
C THR A 99 -12.71 6.82 -0.77
N ILE A 100 -11.61 7.09 -1.46
CA ILE A 100 -10.31 7.38 -0.84
C ILE A 100 -9.96 8.85 -1.02
N GLN A 101 -9.54 9.49 0.06
CA GLN A 101 -8.98 10.82 0.04
C GLN A 101 -7.46 10.76 0.26
N PHE A 102 -6.71 11.42 -0.64
CA PHE A 102 -5.29 11.71 -0.44
C PHE A 102 -5.14 13.22 -0.20
N GLY A 103 -4.44 13.60 0.87
CA GLY A 103 -4.25 15.01 1.23
C GLY A 103 -5.52 15.69 1.79
N GLY A 104 -5.51 17.03 1.84
CA GLY A 104 -6.65 17.84 2.32
C GLY A 104 -6.86 17.91 3.84
N PHE A 105 -6.12 17.13 4.63
CA PHE A 105 -6.26 17.16 6.08
C PHE A 105 -5.58 18.40 6.67
N HIS A 106 -6.34 19.23 7.36
CA HIS A 106 -5.81 20.39 8.05
C HIS A 106 -4.83 19.95 9.17
N PRO A 107 -3.73 20.68 9.45
CA PRO A 107 -2.81 20.35 10.54
C PRO A 107 -3.46 20.24 11.94
N SER A 108 -4.63 20.84 12.14
CA SER A 108 -5.41 20.74 13.39
C SER A 108 -6.49 19.66 13.37
N PHE A 109 -6.56 18.83 12.32
CA PHE A 109 -7.55 17.74 12.23
C PHE A 109 -7.22 16.65 13.25
N LYS A 110 -8.09 16.49 14.26
CA LYS A 110 -7.87 15.59 15.42
C LYS A 110 -8.88 14.44 15.52
N GLU A 111 -9.84 14.36 14.61
CA GLU A 111 -10.93 13.37 14.68
C GLU A 111 -10.47 11.95 14.38
N PHE A 112 -9.33 11.80 13.70
CA PHE A 112 -8.74 10.52 13.38
C PHE A 112 -7.22 10.60 13.51
N THR A 113 -6.61 9.51 13.97
CA THR A 113 -5.16 9.31 13.97
C THR A 113 -4.84 7.95 13.36
N SER A 114 -3.71 7.88 12.68
CA SER A 114 -3.15 6.61 12.21
C SER A 114 -1.81 6.41 12.89
N ALA A 115 -1.59 5.23 13.49
CA ALA A 115 -0.42 4.92 14.29
C ALA A 115 0.00 6.05 15.28
N GLY A 116 -0.98 6.71 15.90
CA GLY A 116 -0.77 7.79 16.87
C GLY A 116 -0.40 9.15 16.28
N GLN A 117 -0.44 9.33 14.95
CA GLN A 117 -0.16 10.60 14.29
C GLN A 117 -1.36 11.11 13.49
N LEU A 118 -1.43 12.43 13.31
CA LEU A 118 -2.47 13.07 12.51
C LEU A 118 -2.30 12.76 11.01
N PRO A 119 -3.40 12.67 10.23
CA PRO A 119 -3.35 12.46 8.78
C PRO A 119 -2.50 13.46 8.02
N ASN A 120 -2.55 14.75 8.39
CA ASN A 120 -1.70 15.77 7.76
C ASN A 120 -0.20 15.42 7.86
N THR A 121 0.22 14.85 8.99
CA THR A 121 1.59 14.38 9.22
C THR A 121 1.86 13.05 8.51
N ARG A 122 0.89 12.14 8.46
CA ARG A 122 1.11 10.80 7.88
C ARG A 122 0.92 10.71 6.38
N THR A 123 0.24 11.66 5.74
CA THR A 123 -0.15 11.56 4.32
C THR A 123 1.06 11.39 3.39
N PHE A 124 2.25 11.83 3.81
CA PHE A 124 3.49 11.59 3.11
C PHE A 124 4.64 11.34 4.08
N GLN A 125 5.46 10.33 3.82
CA GLN A 125 6.61 9.97 4.66
C GLN A 125 7.79 9.41 3.85
N ILE A 126 9.00 9.84 4.24
CA ILE A 126 10.28 9.25 3.86
C ILE A 126 10.74 8.36 5.01
N GLN A 127 10.66 7.05 4.79
CA GLN A 127 10.92 6.04 5.80
C GLN A 127 12.33 5.47 5.60
N TRP A 128 13.34 6.16 6.15
CA TRP A 128 14.76 5.78 6.02
C TRP A 128 15.08 4.35 6.51
N ILE A 129 14.34 3.82 7.49
CA ILE A 129 14.59 2.48 8.07
C ILE A 129 14.29 1.37 7.05
N ASN A 130 13.18 1.49 6.32
CA ASN A 130 12.76 0.49 5.33
C ASN A 130 13.03 0.94 3.89
N LYS A 131 13.70 2.09 3.72
CA LYS A 131 14.10 2.68 2.44
C LYS A 131 12.94 3.00 1.51
N LYS A 132 11.77 3.37 2.04
CA LYS A 132 10.58 3.67 1.24
C LYS A 132 10.19 5.14 1.30
N VAL A 133 9.67 5.65 0.20
CA VAL A 133 8.92 6.90 0.17
C VAL A 133 7.46 6.58 -0.08
N THR A 134 6.58 7.07 0.79
CA THR A 134 5.18 6.63 0.84
C THR A 134 4.21 7.80 0.80
N LEU A 135 3.13 7.61 0.05
CA LEU A 135 1.91 8.44 0.04
C LEU A 135 0.80 7.62 0.71
N LEU A 136 0.08 8.23 1.64
CA LEU A 136 -1.03 7.60 2.34
C LEU A 136 -2.34 8.32 2.00
N GLY A 137 -3.36 7.50 1.76
CA GLY A 137 -4.75 7.92 1.66
C GLY A 137 -5.62 7.15 2.66
N TRP A 138 -6.81 7.69 2.92
CA TRP A 138 -7.77 7.09 3.84
C TRP A 138 -9.17 7.04 3.24
N PRO A 139 -9.98 6.04 3.62
CA PRO A 139 -11.40 6.05 3.35
C PRO A 139 -12.07 7.32 3.89
N SER A 140 -12.85 8.01 3.05
CA SER A 140 -13.45 9.30 3.38
C SER A 140 -14.91 9.39 2.92
N ILE A 141 -15.78 9.93 3.77
CA ILE A 141 -17.18 10.28 3.46
C ILE A 141 -17.41 11.72 3.89
N SER A 142 -17.86 12.57 2.97
CA SER A 142 -18.16 13.99 3.23
C SER A 142 -17.00 14.75 3.90
N GLY A 143 -15.74 14.38 3.61
CA GLY A 143 -14.54 15.00 4.16
C GLY A 143 -14.07 14.43 5.51
N GLY A 144 -14.82 13.49 6.11
CA GLY A 144 -14.43 12.78 7.34
C GLY A 144 -13.82 11.42 7.06
N VAL A 145 -12.78 11.03 7.82
CA VAL A 145 -12.15 9.71 7.71
C VAL A 145 -13.04 8.64 8.33
N THR A 146 -13.23 7.51 7.64
CA THR A 146 -13.98 6.36 8.13
C THR A 146 -13.06 5.16 8.37
N ASN A 147 -13.49 4.18 9.17
CA ASN A 147 -12.73 2.96 9.43
C ASN A 147 -12.92 1.86 8.37
N GLN A 148 -13.43 2.22 7.17
CA GLN A 148 -13.88 1.24 6.19
C GLN A 148 -12.76 0.27 5.79
N LEU A 149 -11.54 0.71 5.51
CA LEU A 149 -10.45 -0.18 5.09
C LEU A 149 -10.03 -1.14 6.21
N SER A 150 -10.01 -0.67 7.46
CA SER A 150 -9.80 -1.55 8.61
C SER A 150 -10.90 -2.62 8.71
N ASN A 151 -12.16 -2.24 8.52
CA ASN A 151 -13.28 -3.18 8.55
C ASN A 151 -13.19 -4.21 7.42
N ILE A 152 -12.82 -3.79 6.21
CA ILE A 152 -12.59 -4.68 5.06
C ILE A 152 -11.52 -5.73 5.40
N ARG A 153 -10.41 -5.30 6.01
CA ARG A 153 -9.33 -6.20 6.43
C ARG A 153 -9.80 -7.20 7.51
N THR A 154 -10.67 -6.78 8.41
CA THR A 154 -11.33 -7.68 9.37
C THR A 154 -12.26 -8.68 8.66
N SER A 155 -13.07 -8.25 7.69
CA SER A 155 -13.94 -9.16 6.94
C SER A 155 -13.16 -10.22 6.15
N PHE A 156 -11.98 -9.89 5.62
CA PHE A 156 -11.10 -10.89 5.01
C PHE A 156 -10.55 -11.91 6.01
N LEU A 157 -10.28 -11.50 7.25
CA LEU A 157 -9.89 -12.44 8.30
C LEU A 157 -11.05 -13.38 8.63
N GLU A 158 -12.24 -12.83 8.87
CA GLU A 158 -13.44 -13.57 9.29
C GLU A 158 -13.95 -14.53 8.21
N ASN A 159 -13.99 -14.09 6.95
CA ASN A 159 -14.61 -14.84 5.86
C ASN A 159 -13.62 -15.67 5.04
N CYS A 160 -12.32 -15.32 5.06
CA CYS A 160 -11.33 -15.91 4.17
C CYS A 160 -10.07 -16.44 4.88
N ASN A 161 -9.96 -16.27 6.20
CA ASN A 161 -8.74 -16.54 6.96
C ASN A 161 -7.50 -15.82 6.39
N ILE A 162 -7.67 -14.58 5.94
CA ILE A 162 -6.59 -13.73 5.42
C ILE A 162 -6.42 -12.55 6.37
N SER A 163 -5.31 -12.52 7.11
CA SER A 163 -5.02 -11.43 8.04
C SER A 163 -4.11 -10.39 7.39
N HIS A 164 -4.38 -9.12 7.68
CA HIS A 164 -3.46 -8.03 7.38
C HIS A 164 -2.32 -8.02 8.40
N LYS A 165 -1.15 -7.52 7.98
CA LYS A 165 0.04 -7.46 8.84
C LYS A 165 -0.14 -6.57 10.07
N TYR A 166 -0.98 -5.54 9.97
CA TYR A 166 -1.20 -4.54 11.00
C TYR A 166 -2.65 -4.60 11.49
N LYS A 167 -2.85 -4.63 12.81
CA LYS A 167 -4.20 -4.59 13.41
C LYS A 167 -4.75 -3.17 13.39
N ASN A 168 -6.06 -3.04 13.19
CA ASN A 168 -6.79 -1.76 13.18
C ASN A 168 -6.16 -0.73 12.23
N ASP A 169 -5.52 -1.19 11.16
CA ASP A 169 -4.85 -0.35 10.19
C ASP A 169 -5.85 0.11 9.14
N ASN A 170 -5.98 1.42 9.00
CA ASN A 170 -6.88 2.08 8.06
C ASN A 170 -6.11 2.80 6.94
N ASP A 171 -4.79 2.61 6.86
CA ASP A 171 -3.95 3.26 5.87
C ASP A 171 -4.00 2.53 4.53
N LEU A 172 -4.34 3.27 3.48
CA LEU A 172 -4.03 2.87 2.11
C LEU A 172 -2.67 3.44 1.75
N PHE A 173 -1.61 2.66 1.97
CA PHE A 173 -0.25 3.07 1.65
C PHE A 173 0.09 2.81 0.18
N MET A 174 0.72 3.79 -0.47
CA MET A 174 1.29 3.69 -1.81
C MET A 174 2.77 4.00 -1.74
N VAL A 175 3.62 3.09 -2.21
CA VAL A 175 5.08 3.30 -2.25
C VAL A 175 5.44 3.98 -3.57
N LEU A 176 5.94 5.22 -3.49
CA LEU A 176 6.31 6.01 -4.67
C LEU A 176 7.67 5.62 -5.25
N GLY A 177 8.53 5.03 -4.42
CA GLY A 177 9.87 4.61 -4.77
C GLY A 177 10.71 4.28 -3.54
N GLU A 178 12.01 4.11 -3.79
CA GLU A 178 12.99 3.77 -2.76
C GLU A 178 13.94 4.94 -2.50
N ILE A 179 14.37 5.10 -1.25
CA ILE A 179 15.36 6.08 -0.83
C ILE A 179 16.61 5.34 -0.32
N SER A 180 17.80 5.72 -0.81
CA SER A 180 19.06 5.09 -0.42
C SER A 180 19.80 5.93 0.61
N HIS A 181 20.42 5.27 1.59
CA HIS A 181 21.35 5.95 2.49
C HIS A 181 22.63 6.27 1.73
N PRO A 182 23.15 7.50 1.85
CA PRO A 182 24.48 7.81 1.36
C PRO A 182 25.54 7.01 2.13
N ASN A 183 26.56 6.54 1.43
CA ASN A 183 27.64 5.76 2.03
C ASN A 183 28.54 6.68 2.87
N SER A 184 28.85 6.29 4.10
CA SER A 184 29.85 6.94 4.96
C SER A 184 29.69 8.46 5.09
N VAL A 185 28.59 8.90 5.70
CA VAL A 185 28.34 10.32 6.01
C VAL A 185 28.83 10.73 7.41
N SER A 186 29.43 11.92 7.48
CA SER A 186 29.79 12.63 8.71
C SER A 186 28.55 12.96 9.55
N ILE A 187 28.76 13.33 10.82
CA ILE A 187 27.67 13.75 11.72
C ILE A 187 26.92 14.97 11.16
N SER A 188 27.65 15.93 10.61
CA SER A 188 27.06 17.15 10.02
C SER A 188 26.19 16.83 8.79
N GLU A 189 26.63 15.91 7.94
CA GLU A 189 25.83 15.45 6.79
C GLU A 189 24.58 14.68 7.23
N LYS A 190 24.66 13.85 8.29
CA LYS A 190 23.47 13.19 8.87
C LYS A 190 22.46 14.19 9.40
N LEU A 191 22.94 15.26 10.04
CA LEU A 191 22.07 16.33 10.52
C LEU A 191 21.41 17.06 9.35
N GLN A 192 22.18 17.39 8.31
CA GLN A 192 21.65 18.03 7.11
C GLN A 192 20.60 17.15 6.41
N LEU A 193 20.86 15.84 6.26
CA LEU A 193 19.89 14.89 5.69
C LEU A 193 18.58 14.84 6.48
N THR A 194 18.66 14.93 7.81
CA THR A 194 17.46 15.00 8.67
C THR A 194 16.67 16.27 8.38
N LEU A 195 17.34 17.43 8.34
CA LEU A 195 16.70 18.72 8.06
C LEU A 195 16.08 18.76 6.65
N ASP A 196 16.82 18.27 5.64
CA ASP A 196 16.34 18.20 4.26
C ASP A 196 15.13 17.27 4.14
N THR A 197 15.12 16.16 4.89
CA THR A 197 13.98 15.24 4.97
C THR A 197 12.76 15.95 5.55
N GLU A 198 12.89 16.58 6.71
CA GLU A 198 11.79 17.28 7.38
C GLU A 198 11.22 18.40 6.53
N GLN A 199 12.10 19.20 5.89
CA GLN A 199 11.70 20.28 5.01
C GLN A 199 10.97 19.77 3.77
N LEU A 200 11.46 18.70 3.14
CA LEU A 200 10.83 18.10 1.98
C LEU A 200 9.47 17.49 2.32
N GLU A 201 9.40 16.70 3.40
CA GLU A 201 8.15 16.11 3.87
C GLU A 201 7.10 17.21 4.15
N LYS A 202 7.50 18.27 4.85
CA LYS A 202 6.62 19.42 5.10
C LYS A 202 6.15 20.06 3.80
N SER A 203 7.06 20.30 2.84
CA SER A 203 6.72 20.91 1.55
C SER A 203 5.71 20.08 0.75
N ILE A 204 5.87 18.75 0.76
CA ILE A 204 4.95 17.82 0.08
C ILE A 204 3.61 17.75 0.84
N ARG A 205 3.61 17.68 2.17
CA ARG A 205 2.39 17.71 2.98
C ARG A 205 1.60 19.01 2.79
N ASP A 206 2.27 20.16 2.72
CA ASP A 206 1.66 21.46 2.44
C ASP A 206 1.03 21.49 1.02
N TYR A 207 1.69 20.84 0.06
CA TYR A 207 1.14 20.67 -1.29
C TYR A 207 -0.11 19.77 -1.28
N LEU A 208 -0.04 18.60 -0.64
CA LEU A 208 -1.14 17.63 -0.52
C LEU A 208 -2.33 18.22 0.25
N TYR A 209 -2.08 19.06 1.25
CA TYR A 209 -3.14 19.79 1.95
C TYR A 209 -3.92 20.71 1.01
N LYS A 210 -3.25 21.40 0.08
CA LYS A 210 -3.88 22.34 -0.86
C LYS A 210 -4.48 21.68 -2.10
N HIS A 211 -4.04 20.47 -2.43
CA HIS A 211 -4.46 19.74 -3.63
C HIS A 211 -4.95 18.34 -3.26
N PRO A 212 -6.01 18.21 -2.44
CA PRO A 212 -6.58 16.91 -2.17
C PRO A 212 -7.16 16.30 -3.44
N ILE A 213 -7.05 14.99 -3.55
CA ILE A 213 -7.86 14.23 -4.51
C ILE A 213 -8.78 13.31 -3.73
N ILE A 214 -9.97 13.13 -4.29
CA ILE A 214 -10.96 12.18 -3.81
C ILE A 214 -11.25 11.26 -5.00
N THR A 215 -10.99 9.97 -4.83
CA THR A 215 -11.12 8.99 -5.92
C THR A 215 -11.90 7.77 -5.46
N ALA A 216 -12.68 7.20 -6.38
CA ALA A 216 -13.41 5.97 -6.13
C ALA A 216 -12.46 4.78 -6.20
N LEU A 217 -12.60 3.87 -5.24
CA LEU A 217 -11.96 2.58 -5.21
C LEU A 217 -13.06 1.53 -5.35
N ASP A 218 -13.35 1.19 -6.60
CA ASP A 218 -14.34 0.22 -7.04
C ASP A 218 -13.67 -1.04 -7.62
N LEU A 219 -14.45 -1.93 -8.24
CA LEU A 219 -13.92 -3.14 -8.87
C LEU A 219 -13.01 -2.86 -10.07
N ASN A 220 -13.15 -1.70 -10.73
CA ASN A 220 -12.27 -1.31 -11.84
C ASN A 220 -10.88 -0.89 -11.33
N ALA A 221 -10.82 -0.34 -10.11
CA ALA A 221 -9.58 0.01 -9.45
C ALA A 221 -8.88 -1.18 -8.80
N LEU A 222 -9.55 -2.32 -8.61
CA LEU A 222 -9.05 -3.47 -7.85
C LEU A 222 -8.45 -4.57 -8.73
N SER A 223 -7.40 -5.21 -8.23
CA SER A 223 -6.81 -6.40 -8.86
C SER A 223 -6.12 -7.30 -7.86
N ILE A 224 -6.07 -8.60 -8.15
CA ILE A 224 -5.13 -9.51 -7.50
C ILE A 224 -3.82 -9.43 -8.28
N ALA A 225 -2.73 -9.05 -7.63
CA ALA A 225 -1.40 -9.14 -8.21
C ALA A 225 -0.73 -10.45 -7.82
N GLN A 226 -0.30 -11.21 -8.82
CA GLN A 226 0.59 -12.36 -8.65
C GLN A 226 2.03 -11.90 -8.85
N TYR A 227 2.89 -12.15 -7.88
CA TYR A 227 4.24 -11.60 -7.88
C TYR A 227 5.29 -12.52 -7.26
N THR A 228 6.54 -12.35 -7.67
CA THR A 228 7.74 -12.90 -7.00
C THR A 228 8.62 -11.80 -6.40
N ASN A 229 8.43 -10.55 -6.84
CA ASN A 229 9.08 -9.37 -6.29
C ASN A 229 8.05 -8.49 -5.57
N PRO A 230 8.19 -8.23 -4.26
CA PRO A 230 7.20 -7.49 -3.46
C PRO A 230 7.09 -6.00 -3.81
N THR A 231 7.95 -5.47 -4.69
CA THR A 231 7.78 -4.10 -5.21
C THR A 231 6.75 -4.05 -6.36
N LEU A 232 6.32 -5.20 -6.88
CA LEU A 232 5.38 -5.36 -7.99
C LEU A 232 5.80 -4.66 -9.30
N PRO A 233 7.04 -4.81 -9.78
CA PRO A 233 7.43 -4.21 -11.05
C PRO A 233 6.60 -4.83 -12.19
N ILE A 234 6.21 -4.01 -13.17
CA ILE A 234 5.31 -4.41 -14.28
C ILE A 234 5.81 -5.67 -14.99
N THR A 235 7.13 -5.82 -15.13
CA THR A 235 7.75 -6.94 -15.84
C THR A 235 7.73 -8.27 -15.09
N HIS A 236 7.46 -8.27 -13.78
CA HIS A 236 7.47 -9.48 -12.92
C HIS A 236 6.17 -9.66 -12.13
N THR A 237 5.10 -8.97 -12.54
CA THR A 237 3.80 -9.01 -11.87
C THR A 237 2.73 -9.33 -12.90
N ILE A 238 1.93 -10.35 -12.61
CA ILE A 238 0.73 -10.64 -13.41
C ILE A 238 -0.45 -10.02 -12.68
N ASN A 239 -1.13 -9.11 -13.37
CA ASN A 239 -2.29 -8.41 -12.85
C ASN A 239 -3.58 -9.15 -13.22
N HIS A 240 -4.43 -9.42 -12.23
CA HIS A 240 -5.75 -10.03 -12.41
C HIS A 240 -6.85 -9.05 -11.96
N PRO A 241 -7.36 -8.19 -12.87
CA PRO A 241 -8.42 -7.23 -12.54
C PRO A 241 -9.70 -7.90 -12.07
N LEU A 242 -10.34 -7.33 -11.04
CA LEU A 242 -11.56 -7.89 -10.44
C LEU A 242 -12.83 -7.57 -11.23
N ASN A 243 -12.78 -6.61 -12.15
CA ASN A 243 -13.90 -6.29 -13.05
C ASN A 243 -14.03 -7.26 -14.25
N LYS A 244 -13.10 -8.22 -14.39
CA LYS A 244 -13.15 -9.23 -15.46
C LYS A 244 -13.88 -10.50 -14.99
N PRO A 245 -14.71 -11.11 -15.84
CA PRO A 245 -15.37 -12.36 -15.51
C PRO A 245 -14.36 -13.51 -15.38
N GLY A 246 -14.75 -14.58 -14.67
CA GLY A 246 -14.02 -15.85 -14.64
C GLY A 246 -13.06 -16.03 -13.46
N LEU A 247 -12.91 -15.02 -12.59
CA LEU A 247 -12.23 -15.23 -11.31
C LEU A 247 -13.14 -16.07 -10.41
N THR A 248 -12.61 -17.16 -9.85
CA THR A 248 -13.29 -18.06 -8.90
C THR A 248 -12.34 -18.40 -7.75
N ALA A 249 -12.84 -19.02 -6.69
CA ALA A 249 -12.02 -19.50 -5.58
C ALA A 249 -10.89 -20.44 -6.08
N ASP A 250 -11.21 -21.37 -6.97
CA ASP A 250 -10.23 -22.29 -7.56
C ASP A 250 -9.23 -21.57 -8.44
N CYS A 251 -9.67 -20.58 -9.24
CA CYS A 251 -8.77 -19.74 -10.00
C CYS A 251 -7.73 -19.08 -9.09
N ILE A 252 -8.17 -18.44 -7.99
CA ILE A 252 -7.26 -17.79 -7.02
C ILE A 252 -6.26 -18.80 -6.43
N ARG A 253 -6.69 -20.02 -6.11
CA ARG A 253 -5.78 -21.10 -5.65
C ARG A 253 -4.72 -21.43 -6.70
N THR A 254 -5.10 -21.55 -7.97
CA THR A 254 -4.14 -21.84 -9.06
C THR A 254 -3.15 -20.71 -9.32
N LEU A 255 -3.46 -19.47 -8.92
CA LEU A 255 -2.50 -18.35 -9.03
C LEU A 255 -1.29 -18.51 -8.08
N TYR A 256 -1.34 -19.43 -7.11
CA TYR A 256 -0.20 -19.74 -6.26
C TYR A 256 0.72 -20.84 -6.83
N SER A 257 0.33 -21.47 -7.93
CA SER A 257 1.05 -22.57 -8.59
C SER A 257 2.14 -22.07 -9.54
#